data_AF-A0A6C0UHP8-F1
#
_entry.id   AF-A0A6C0UHP8-F1
#
_cell.length_a   1.000
_cell.length_b   1.000
_cell.length_c   1.000
_cell.angle_alpha   90.00
_cell.angle_beta   90.00
_cell.angle_gamma   90.00
#
_symmetry.space_group_name_H-M   'P 1'
#
loop_
_entity.id
_entity.type
_entity.pdbx_description
1 polymer ?
#
loop_
_entity_poly.entity_id
_entity_poly.type
_entity_poly.pdbx_seq_one_letter_code
_entity_poly.pdbx_strand_id
1 'polypeptide(L)'
;MSCGQLWAPFQTPQTVSLTDDGFTGLDTVRLPSDVNASVTYVAASYDAGTEKNTERFADLVPPAQTLTGLDWEGEGTGMSDPDLAEDEVITPHPGIMDVGDQDPKRFGWDDPVAAVQIERIE
;
A
#
# COMPACT_ATOMS: atom_id res chain seq x y z
N MET A 1 23.51 -23.65 4.26
CA MET A 1 22.13 -23.15 4.21
C MET A 1 22.21 -21.67 4.48
N SER A 2 22.18 -20.84 3.44
CA SER A 2 22.28 -19.38 3.61
C SER A 2 20.87 -18.85 3.87
N CYS A 3 20.61 -18.36 5.08
CA CYS A 3 19.46 -17.49 5.34
C CYS A 3 19.73 -16.15 4.67
N GLY A 4 19.30 -16.00 3.42
CA GLY A 4 19.18 -14.68 2.81
C GLY A 4 17.95 -13.99 3.40
N GLN A 5 18.13 -13.18 4.44
CA GLN A 5 17.15 -12.16 4.80
C GLN A 5 17.30 -11.04 3.77
N LEU A 6 16.50 -11.11 2.71
CA LEU A 6 16.29 -9.94 1.89
C LEU A 6 15.20 -9.12 2.60
N TRP A 7 15.61 -8.04 3.27
CA TRP A 7 14.78 -6.84 3.29
C TRP A 7 14.69 -6.41 1.83
N ALA A 8 13.78 -7.01 1.08
CA ALA A 8 13.24 -6.35 -0.08
C ALA A 8 12.14 -5.49 0.51
N PRO A 9 12.36 -4.19 0.75
CA PRO A 9 11.27 -3.28 0.55
C PRO A 9 10.89 -3.48 -0.93
N PHE A 10 10.02 -4.43 -1.21
CA PHE A 10 9.23 -4.37 -2.41
C PHE A 10 8.17 -3.29 -2.14
N GLN A 11 8.68 -2.07 -1.89
CA GLN A 11 7.96 -0.84 -2.11
C GLN A 11 7.88 -0.73 -3.62
N THR A 12 7.00 -1.51 -4.23
CA THR A 12 6.18 -0.82 -5.21
C THR A 12 5.39 0.17 -4.36
N PRO A 13 5.55 1.50 -4.52
CA PRO A 13 4.50 2.42 -4.11
C PRO A 13 3.31 2.15 -5.06
N GLN A 14 2.71 0.97 -4.92
CA GLN A 14 1.34 0.72 -5.29
C GLN A 14 0.64 1.00 -3.96
N THR A 15 0.43 2.28 -3.70
CA THR A 15 -0.51 2.74 -2.69
C THR A 15 -1.76 1.91 -2.89
N VAL A 16 -2.05 0.99 -1.97
CA VAL A 16 -3.08 -0.06 -2.12
C VAL A 16 -4.47 0.54 -2.36
N SER A 17 -4.58 1.78 -1.96
CA SER A 17 -5.70 2.67 -2.05
C SER A 17 -5.11 4.04 -1.85
N LEU A 18 -5.73 5.04 -2.43
CA LEU A 18 -5.29 6.41 -2.20
C LEU A 18 -5.76 6.81 -0.80
N THR A 19 -5.15 6.30 0.27
CA THR A 19 -5.60 6.50 1.67
C THR A 19 -4.54 7.22 2.50
N ASP A 20 -3.71 8.00 1.81
CA ASP A 20 -2.62 8.81 2.34
C ASP A 20 -1.30 8.06 2.61
N ASP A 21 -1.28 6.97 3.39
CA ASP A 21 -0.04 6.21 3.64
C ASP A 21 -0.19 4.67 3.63
N GLY A 22 -1.32 4.17 3.12
CA GLY A 22 -1.58 2.74 2.96
C GLY A 22 -0.69 2.04 1.92
N PHE A 23 -0.16 0.85 2.27
CA PHE A 23 0.72 0.05 1.41
C PHE A 23 0.46 -1.46 1.53
N THR A 24 1.08 -2.26 0.65
CA THR A 24 1.09 -3.73 0.75
C THR A 24 2.52 -4.24 0.67
N GLY A 25 2.78 -5.41 1.25
CA GLY A 25 4.10 -6.00 1.20
C GLY A 25 4.18 -7.38 1.83
N LEU A 26 5.37 -7.95 1.69
CA LEU A 26 5.78 -9.18 2.35
C LEU A 26 6.95 -8.86 3.28
N ASP A 27 6.91 -9.39 4.50
CA ASP A 27 8.04 -9.36 5.42
C ASP A 27 8.57 -10.77 5.68
N THR A 28 9.90 -10.93 5.59
CA THR A 28 10.63 -12.13 6.04
C THR A 28 10.10 -13.45 5.44
N VAL A 29 9.71 -13.43 4.15
CA VAL A 29 9.28 -14.64 3.43
C VAL A 29 10.45 -15.48 2.92
N ARG A 30 10.21 -16.77 2.69
CA ARG A 30 11.23 -17.67 2.12
C ARG A 30 11.34 -17.47 0.61
N LEU A 31 12.56 -17.33 0.11
CA LEU A 31 12.82 -17.22 -1.32
C LEU A 31 13.04 -18.61 -1.96
N PRO A 32 12.77 -18.77 -3.27
CA PRO A 32 13.08 -20.00 -3.98
C PRO A 32 14.60 -20.21 -4.04
N SER A 33 15.06 -21.41 -3.70
CA SER A 33 16.50 -21.72 -3.62
C SER A 33 17.11 -22.20 -4.93
N ASP A 34 16.32 -22.80 -5.82
CA ASP A 34 16.80 -23.40 -7.07
C ASP A 34 16.59 -22.44 -8.25
N VAL A 35 17.51 -22.43 -9.22
CA VAL A 35 17.36 -21.64 -10.45
C VAL A 35 16.12 -22.11 -11.21
N ASN A 36 15.33 -21.17 -11.73
CA ASN A 36 14.00 -21.36 -12.33
C ASN A 36 12.91 -21.87 -11.38
N ALA A 37 13.17 -21.96 -10.07
CA ALA A 37 12.11 -22.19 -9.11
C ALA A 37 11.38 -20.88 -8.81
N SER A 38 10.06 -20.97 -8.66
CA SER A 38 9.22 -19.85 -8.27
C SER A 38 8.32 -20.19 -7.09
N VAL A 39 7.93 -19.16 -6.35
CA VAL A 39 6.97 -19.21 -5.25
C VAL A 39 6.04 -18.02 -5.37
N THR A 40 4.76 -18.22 -5.05
CA THR A 40 3.76 -17.15 -5.00
C THR A 40 3.30 -16.96 -3.57
N TYR A 41 3.31 -15.70 -3.13
CA TYR A 41 2.74 -15.26 -1.87
C TYR A 41 1.56 -14.33 -2.13
N VAL A 42 0.65 -14.23 -1.16
CA VAL A 42 -0.38 -13.20 -1.12
C VAL A 42 -0.01 -12.18 -0.06
N ALA A 43 -0.27 -10.90 -0.33
CA ALA A 43 0.07 -9.80 0.55
C ALA A 43 -1.20 -9.08 1.03
N ALA A 44 -1.18 -8.72 2.32
CA ALA A 44 -2.22 -7.95 2.98
C ALA A 44 -1.97 -6.44 2.80
N SER A 45 -2.95 -5.64 3.20
CA SER A 45 -2.87 -4.19 3.28
C SER A 45 -2.41 -3.75 4.67
N TYR A 46 -1.58 -2.70 4.71
CA TYR A 46 -1.00 -2.13 5.92
C TYR A 46 -1.12 -0.61 5.89
N ASP A 47 -1.23 -0.04 7.07
CA ASP A 47 -1.17 1.39 7.36
C ASP A 47 0.23 1.68 7.93
N ALA A 48 0.89 2.74 7.47
CA ALA A 48 2.24 3.08 7.93
C ALA A 48 2.23 3.72 9.33
N GLY A 49 1.10 4.30 9.74
CA GLY A 49 0.93 4.98 11.02
C GLY A 49 1.64 6.33 11.08
N THR A 50 1.91 6.94 9.92
CA THR A 50 2.67 8.19 9.80
C THR A 50 1.78 9.39 9.57
N GLU A 51 0.61 9.19 8.98
CA GLU A 51 -0.37 10.22 8.72
C GLU A 51 -1.78 9.65 8.84
N LYS A 52 -2.68 10.45 9.40
CA LYS A 52 -4.06 10.05 9.60
C LYS A 52 -4.76 9.79 8.27
N ASN A 53 -5.34 8.61 8.11
CA ASN A 53 -6.21 8.30 6.97
C ASN A 53 -7.48 9.20 6.98
N THR A 54 -7.47 10.25 6.14
CA THR A 54 -8.62 11.17 5.98
C THR A 54 -9.59 10.72 4.89
N GLU A 55 -9.16 9.83 3.99
CA GLU A 55 -9.89 9.40 2.79
C GLU A 55 -10.27 10.56 1.85
N ARG A 56 -9.60 11.70 1.95
CA ARG A 56 -9.88 12.89 1.14
C ARG A 56 -9.01 12.91 -0.09
N PHE A 57 -9.60 13.29 -1.23
CA PHE A 57 -8.82 13.42 -2.46
C PHE A 57 -7.78 14.54 -2.39
N ALA A 58 -8.00 15.53 -1.54
CA ALA A 58 -7.08 16.63 -1.30
C ALA A 58 -5.76 16.20 -0.67
N ASP A 59 -5.76 15.14 0.11
CA ASP A 59 -4.59 14.71 0.90
C ASP A 59 -3.76 13.68 0.10
N LEU A 60 -4.32 13.11 -0.98
CA LEU A 60 -3.61 12.13 -1.81
C LEU A 60 -2.46 12.74 -2.61
N VAL A 61 -1.43 11.91 -2.81
CA VAL A 61 -0.30 12.23 -3.68
C VAL A 61 -0.76 12.45 -5.14
N PRO A 62 -0.47 13.64 -5.74
CA PRO A 62 -0.69 13.85 -7.17
C PRO A 62 0.15 12.89 -8.03
N PRO A 63 -0.37 12.39 -9.17
CA PRO A 63 -1.68 12.64 -9.77
C PRO A 63 -2.70 11.56 -9.40
N ALA A 64 -2.58 10.90 -8.26
CA ALA A 64 -3.27 9.63 -8.02
C ALA A 64 -4.80 9.77 -8.07
N GLN A 65 -5.34 10.96 -7.82
CA GLN A 65 -6.74 11.33 -8.01
C GLN A 65 -7.23 11.07 -9.44
N THR A 66 -6.38 11.25 -10.45
CA THR A 66 -6.72 10.96 -11.85
C THR A 66 -7.04 9.48 -12.10
N LEU A 67 -6.54 8.58 -11.24
CA LEU A 67 -6.83 7.14 -11.30
C LEU A 67 -8.21 6.80 -10.71
N THR A 68 -8.84 7.72 -9.97
CA THR A 68 -10.18 7.50 -9.41
C THR A 68 -11.27 7.44 -10.49
N GLY A 69 -11.04 8.05 -11.66
CA GLY A 69 -12.05 8.24 -12.70
C GLY A 69 -13.20 9.16 -12.27
N LEU A 70 -12.95 10.06 -11.32
CA LEU A 70 -13.85 11.14 -10.91
C LEU A 70 -13.33 12.47 -11.45
N ASP A 71 -14.26 13.33 -11.88
CA ASP A 71 -13.95 14.72 -12.18
C ASP A 71 -13.78 15.48 -10.85
N TRP A 72 -12.56 15.45 -10.31
CA TRP A 72 -12.18 16.19 -9.11
C TRP A 72 -11.25 17.35 -9.48
N GLU A 73 -11.59 18.56 -9.05
CA GLU A 73 -10.76 19.75 -9.25
C GLU A 73 -9.89 20.01 -8.00
N GLY A 74 -8.64 19.55 -8.08
CA GLY A 74 -7.59 19.81 -7.10
C GLY A 74 -6.31 19.09 -7.51
N GLU A 75 -5.17 19.48 -6.92
CA GLU A 75 -3.89 18.86 -7.24
C GLU A 75 -3.53 17.72 -6.28
N GLY A 76 -4.09 17.70 -5.07
CA GLY A 76 -3.59 16.84 -3.99
C GLY A 76 -2.40 17.47 -3.29
N THR A 77 -1.71 16.70 -2.44
CA THR A 77 -0.41 17.09 -1.88
C THR A 77 0.61 15.95 -2.00
N GLY A 78 1.82 16.28 -2.45
CA GLY A 78 2.92 15.31 -2.57
C GLY A 78 3.80 15.19 -1.33
N MET A 79 3.40 15.82 -0.22
CA MET A 79 4.16 15.89 1.02
C MET A 79 3.21 15.61 2.19
N SER A 80 3.71 14.98 3.25
CA SER A 80 2.93 14.76 4.46
C SER A 80 2.46 16.07 5.09
N ASP A 81 1.24 16.08 5.62
CA ASP A 81 0.68 17.21 6.35
C ASP A 81 1.04 17.13 7.85
N PRO A 82 1.81 18.09 8.40
CA PRO A 82 2.12 18.11 9.83
C PRO A 82 0.90 18.12 10.75
N ASP A 83 -0.25 18.61 10.28
CA ASP A 83 -1.50 18.63 11.04
C ASP A 83 -2.21 17.26 11.07
N LEU A 84 -1.85 16.36 10.15
CA LEU A 84 -2.35 14.99 10.06
C LEU A 84 -1.35 13.95 10.57
N ALA A 85 -0.12 14.37 10.92
CA ALA A 85 0.95 13.48 11.33
C ALA A 85 0.58 12.58 12.54
N GLU A 86 0.94 11.31 12.42
CA GLU A 86 0.84 10.29 13.45
C GLU A 86 2.25 9.76 13.80
N ASP A 87 2.38 9.13 14.99
CA ASP A 87 3.63 8.52 15.47
C ASP A 87 3.32 7.07 15.89
N GLU A 88 2.57 6.38 15.05
CA GLU A 88 2.17 4.99 15.26
C GLU A 88 3.18 4.02 14.61
N VAL A 89 2.89 2.73 14.75
CA VAL A 89 3.65 1.66 14.11
C VAL A 89 2.84 1.09 12.96
N ILE A 90 3.50 0.36 12.06
CA ILE A 90 2.81 -0.35 10.98
C ILE A 90 1.76 -1.30 11.56
N THR A 91 0.51 -1.17 11.12
CA THR A 91 -0.61 -2.04 11.50
C THR A 91 -1.39 -2.52 10.27
N PRO A 92 -2.23 -3.57 10.37
CA PRO A 92 -3.13 -3.94 9.27
C PRO A 92 -4.07 -2.78 8.92
N HIS A 93 -4.20 -2.45 7.63
CA HIS A 93 -5.01 -1.32 7.20
C HIS A 93 -6.49 -1.60 7.49
N PRO A 94 -7.25 -0.63 8.04
CA PRO A 94 -8.67 -0.83 8.34
C PRO A 94 -9.60 -0.86 7.11
N GLY A 95 -9.06 -0.77 5.89
CA GLY A 95 -9.84 -0.49 4.67
C GLY A 95 -10.32 0.96 4.55
N ILE A 96 -11.33 1.18 3.69
CA ILE A 96 -12.07 2.45 3.59
C ILE A 96 -13.19 2.47 4.62
N MET A 97 -13.16 3.48 5.49
CA MET A 97 -13.98 3.67 6.69
C MET A 97 -15.14 4.65 6.50
N ASP A 98 -15.31 5.22 5.30
CA ASP A 98 -16.39 6.16 4.96
C ASP A 98 -16.28 7.48 5.76
N VAL A 99 -15.05 8.00 5.92
CA VAL A 99 -14.75 9.22 6.69
C VAL A 99 -14.39 10.43 5.82
N GLY A 100 -14.22 10.22 4.51
CA GLY A 100 -13.81 11.25 3.54
C GLY A 100 -14.55 11.17 2.21
N ASP A 101 -13.82 11.42 1.12
CA ASP A 101 -14.36 11.46 -0.25
C ASP A 101 -14.43 10.06 -0.89
N GLN A 102 -13.74 9.07 -0.32
CA GLN A 102 -13.71 7.71 -0.84
C GLN A 102 -14.92 6.89 -0.40
N ASP A 103 -15.80 6.58 -1.34
CA ASP A 103 -16.90 5.63 -1.13
C ASP A 103 -16.35 4.20 -0.97
N PRO A 104 -16.56 3.52 0.18
CA PRO A 104 -16.13 2.14 0.39
C PRO A 104 -16.67 1.17 -0.67
N LYS A 105 -17.84 1.44 -1.26
CA LYS A 105 -18.40 0.57 -2.32
C LYS A 105 -17.66 0.67 -3.63
N ARG A 106 -16.94 1.77 -3.86
CA ARG A 106 -16.20 2.04 -5.09
C ARG A 106 -14.72 1.72 -4.94
N PHE A 107 -14.14 2.08 -3.80
CA PHE A 107 -12.70 2.01 -3.57
C PHE A 107 -12.29 1.05 -2.46
N GLY A 108 -13.25 0.47 -1.72
CA GLY A 108 -12.98 -0.51 -0.69
C GLY A 108 -12.47 -1.83 -1.25
N TRP A 109 -11.72 -2.54 -0.42
CA TRP A 109 -11.14 -3.85 -0.70
C TRP A 109 -11.27 -4.76 0.51
N ASP A 110 -11.10 -6.06 0.25
CA ASP A 110 -10.87 -7.07 1.28
C ASP A 110 -9.48 -7.67 1.03
N ASP A 111 -8.74 -7.99 2.10
CA ASP A 111 -7.48 -8.70 1.96
C ASP A 111 -7.68 -10.14 1.42
N PRO A 112 -6.72 -10.66 0.62
CA PRO A 112 -5.45 -10.04 0.21
C PRO A 112 -5.59 -9.08 -0.99
N VAL A 113 -4.73 -8.05 -1.01
CA VAL A 113 -4.73 -7.00 -2.06
C VAL A 113 -3.73 -7.23 -3.19
N ALA A 114 -2.76 -8.14 -3.00
CA ALA A 114 -1.78 -8.45 -4.03
C ALA A 114 -1.34 -9.91 -4.01
N ALA A 115 -0.95 -10.41 -5.19
CA ALA A 115 -0.22 -11.65 -5.36
C ALA A 115 1.19 -11.35 -5.88
N VAL A 116 2.20 -11.80 -5.14
CA VAL A 116 3.62 -11.58 -5.46
C VAL A 116 4.23 -12.91 -5.87
N GLN A 117 4.59 -13.04 -7.15
CA GLN A 117 5.35 -14.17 -7.65
C GLN A 117 6.84 -13.84 -7.66
N ILE A 118 7.64 -14.70 -7.04
CA ILE A 118 9.09 -14.56 -6.95
C ILE A 118 9.71 -15.74 -7.70
N GLU A 119 10.54 -15.45 -8.70
CA GLU A 119 11.30 -16.45 -9.47
C GLU A 119 12.81 -16.19 -9.29
N ARG A 120 13.57 -17.26 -9.04
CA ARG A 120 15.04 -17.18 -9.07
C ARG A 120 15.52 -17.38 -10.51
N ILE A 121 16.02 -16.30 -11.12
CA ILE A 121 16.45 -16.30 -12.54
C ILE A 121 17.89 -16.79 -12.76
N GLU A 122 18.81 -16.60 -11.79
CA GLU A 122 20.20 -17.09 -11.82
C GLU A 122 20.79 -17.35 -10.43
#